data_AF-A0A3D0QWG5-F1
#
_entry.id   AF-A0A3D0QWG5-F1
#
_cell.length_a   1.000
_cell.length_b   1.000
_cell.length_c   1.000
_cell.angle_alpha   90.00
_cell.angle_beta   90.00
_cell.angle_gamma   90.00
#
_symmetry.space_group_name_H-M   'P 1'
#
loop_
_entity.id
_entity.type
_entity.pdbx_description
1 polymer ?
#
loop_
_entity_poly.entity_id
_entity_poly.type
_entity_poly.pdbx_seq_one_letter_code
_entity_poly.pdbx_strand_id
1 'polypeptide(L)' 'LAERAAGRGMDAVALADRDTLAGAVRFAKACAGAGVRPVFGAGLAVAETVAPDVGRGTARRRAPVRGGAF' A
#
# COMPACT_ATOMS: atom_id res chain seq x y z
N LEU A 1 -11.88 9.16 -0.94
CA LEU A 1 -11.23 8.26 -1.93
C LEU A 1 -12.28 7.50 -2.74
N ALA A 2 -13.12 6.68 -2.10
CA ALA A 2 -14.17 5.91 -2.79
C ALA A 2 -15.11 6.79 -3.64
N GLU A 3 -15.64 7.89 -3.10
CA GLU A 3 -16.48 8.83 -3.86
C GLU A 3 -15.77 9.45 -5.08
N ARG A 4 -14.46 9.71 -4.96
CA ARG A 4 -13.65 10.22 -6.08
C ARG A 4 -13.42 9.15 -7.14
N ALA A 5 -13.29 7.89 -6.75
CA ALA A 5 -13.21 6.77 -7.69
C ALA A 5 -14.55 6.59 -8.42
N ALA A 6 -15.66 6.63 -7.70
CA ALA A 6 -17.01 6.59 -8.27
C ALA A 6 -17.24 7.76 -9.24
N GLY A 7 -16.92 8.99 -8.85
CA GLY A 7 -17.04 10.18 -9.71
C GLY A 7 -16.14 10.17 -10.95
N ARG A 8 -15.17 9.24 -11.02
CA ARG A 8 -14.31 9.01 -12.19
C ARG A 8 -14.73 7.77 -13.00
N GLY A 9 -15.82 7.09 -12.63
CA GLY A 9 -16.28 5.87 -13.30
C GLY A 9 -15.38 4.67 -13.07
N MET A 10 -14.65 4.61 -11.95
CA MET A 10 -13.79 3.47 -11.63
C MET A 10 -14.59 2.37 -10.91
N ASP A 11 -14.47 1.13 -11.40
CA ASP A 11 -15.16 -0.03 -10.81
C ASP A 11 -14.53 -0.49 -9.49
N ALA A 12 -13.26 -0.19 -9.27
CA ALA A 12 -12.51 -0.66 -8.10
C ALA A 12 -11.45 0.34 -7.62
N VAL A 13 -11.09 0.23 -6.34
CA VAL A 13 -9.98 1.00 -5.74
C VAL A 13 -9.25 0.15 -4.69
N ALA A 14 -7.92 0.28 -4.63
CA ALA A 14 -7.08 -0.47 -3.71
C ALA A 14 -6.68 0.35 -2.47
N LEU A 15 -6.66 -0.32 -1.30
CA LEU A 15 -5.97 0.14 -0.09
C LEU A 15 -4.56 -0.46 -0.06
N ALA A 16 -3.55 0.36 0.24
CA ALA A 16 -2.16 -0.06 0.33
C ALA A 16 -1.44 0.70 1.46
N ASP A 17 -1.93 0.53 2.69
CA ASP A 17 -1.35 1.18 3.86
C ASP A 17 0.06 0.61 4.14
N ARG A 18 0.94 1.41 4.77
CA ARG A 18 2.31 0.98 5.07
C ARG A 18 2.33 0.06 6.28
N ASP A 19 2.84 -1.17 6.11
CA ASP A 19 3.01 -2.18 7.16
C ASP A 19 1.74 -2.47 7.98
N THR A 20 0.55 -2.16 7.45
CA THR A 20 -0.70 -2.28 8.20
C THR A 20 -1.92 -2.46 7.29
N LEU A 21 -3.03 -2.89 7.88
CA LEU A 21 -4.38 -2.88 7.31
C LEU A 21 -5.37 -2.13 8.22
N ALA A 22 -4.88 -1.25 9.10
CA ALA A 22 -5.69 -0.55 10.08
C ALA A 22 -6.87 0.24 9.46
N GLY A 23 -6.72 0.71 8.21
CA GLY A 23 -7.78 1.41 7.49
C GLY A 23 -8.86 0.53 6.85
N ALA A 24 -8.67 -0.81 6.81
CA ALA A 24 -9.44 -1.71 5.94
C ALA A 24 -10.95 -1.66 6.16
N VAL A 25 -11.41 -1.69 7.41
CA VAL A 25 -12.86 -1.69 7.71
C VAL A 25 -13.51 -0.35 7.33
N ARG A 26 -12.86 0.78 7.63
CA ARG A 26 -13.37 2.11 7.26
C ARG A 26 -13.40 2.26 5.74
N PHE A 27 -12.36 1.78 5.05
CA PHE A 27 -12.27 1.77 3.60
C PHE A 27 -13.36 0.92 2.95
N ALA A 28 -13.60 -0.29 3.47
CA ALA A 28 -14.66 -1.19 3.00
C ALA A 28 -16.04 -0.53 3.07
N LYS A 29 -16.36 0.09 4.22
CA LYS A 29 -17.63 0.81 4.41
C LYS A 29 -17.79 1.98 3.43
N ALA A 30 -16.73 2.77 3.22
CA ALA A 30 -16.76 3.87 2.27
C ALA A 30 -16.93 3.39 0.81
N CYS A 31 -16.29 2.28 0.45
CA CYS A 31 -16.42 1.67 -0.88
C CYS A 31 -17.84 1.13 -1.11
N ALA A 32 -18.41 0.44 -0.12
CA ALA A 32 -19.80 -0.02 -0.17
C ALA A 32 -20.79 1.15 -0.34
N GLY A 33 -20.60 2.24 0.41
CA GLY A 33 -21.44 3.44 0.29
C GLY A 33 -21.32 4.15 -1.07
N ALA A 34 -20.17 4.05 -1.73
CA ALA A 34 -19.92 4.68 -3.03
C ALA A 34 -20.18 3.74 -4.24
N GLY A 35 -20.54 2.48 -4.01
CA GLY A 35 -20.74 1.49 -5.08
C GLY A 35 -19.45 1.07 -5.81
N VAL A 36 -18.29 1.22 -5.18
CA VAL A 36 -16.97 0.87 -5.76
C VAL A 36 -16.46 -0.40 -5.11
N ARG A 37 -15.88 -1.32 -5.88
CA ARG A 37 -15.31 -2.57 -5.35
C ARG A 37 -13.97 -2.31 -4.62
N PRO A 38 -13.84 -2.63 -3.32
CA PRO A 38 -12.55 -2.51 -2.64
C PRO A 38 -11.61 -3.66 -3.00
N VAL A 39 -10.31 -3.36 -3.11
CA VAL A 39 -9.21 -4.33 -3.11
C VAL A 39 -8.30 -4.04 -1.92
N PHE A 40 -7.98 -5.05 -1.11
CA PHE A 40 -7.20 -4.85 0.12
C PHE A 40 -5.76 -5.32 -0.06
N GLY A 41 -4.82 -4.48 0.36
CA GLY A 41 -3.39 -4.78 0.40
C GLY A 41 -2.65 -3.88 1.39
N ALA A 42 -1.39 -4.22 1.62
CA ALA A 42 -0.47 -3.44 2.45
C ALA A 42 0.91 -3.40 1.79
N GLY A 43 1.57 -2.24 1.85
CA GLY A 43 2.96 -2.10 1.45
C GLY A 43 3.86 -2.53 2.59
N LEU A 44 4.38 -3.75 2.55
CA LEU A 44 5.25 -4.29 3.59
C LEU A 44 6.73 -3.93 3.31
N ALA A 45 7.41 -3.42 4.32
CA ALA A 45 8.87 -3.33 4.31
C ALA A 45 9.45 -4.73 4.49
N VAL A 46 10.08 -5.27 3.44
CA VAL A 46 10.76 -6.56 3.47
C VAL A 46 12.26 -6.30 3.62
N ALA A 47 12.91 -7.03 4.54
CA ALA A 47 14.36 -7.00 4.65
C ALA A 47 15.00 -7.53 3.36
N GLU A 48 16.09 -6.90 2.90
CA GLU A 48 16.82 -7.41 1.75
C GLU A 48 17.38 -8.80 2.09
N THR A 49 17.03 -9.80 1.29
CA THR A 49 17.75 -11.07 1.32
C THR A 49 19.16 -10.80 0.77
N VAL A 50 20.15 -10.77 1.66
CA VAL A 50 21.55 -10.60 1.24
C VAL A 50 21.96 -11.88 0.52
N ALA A 51 21.88 -11.88 -0.81
CA ALA A 51 22.63 -12.85 -1.60
C ALA A 51 24.14 -12.59 -1.35
N PRO A 52 24.98 -13.63 -1.26
CA PRO A 52 26.42 -13.43 -1.10
C PRO A 52 26.93 -12.53 -2.23
N ASP A 53 27.61 -11.46 -1.85
CA ASP A 53 28.11 -10.42 -2.76
C ASP A 53 29.12 -11.02 -3.75
N VAL A 54 28.68 -11.19 -4.99
CA VAL A 54 29.56 -11.35 -6.15
C VAL A 54 29.54 -10.04 -6.96
N GLY A 55 30.11 -8.99 -6.38
CA GLY A 55 30.70 -7.87 -7.11
C GLY A 55 29.74 -6.83 -7.71
N ARG A 56 28.77 -6.30 -6.97
CA ARG A 56 27.97 -5.14 -7.44
C ARG A 56 28.22 -3.90 -6.58
N GLY A 57 28.94 -2.95 -7.17
CA GLY A 57 29.29 -1.64 -6.60
C GLY A 57 28.12 -0.81 -6.07
N THR A 58 28.51 0.18 -5.26
CA THR A 58 27.78 1.05 -4.32
C THR A 58 26.64 1.91 -4.91
N ALA A 59 25.65 1.28 -5.56
CA ALA A 59 24.37 1.93 -5.77
C ALA A 59 23.75 2.21 -4.40
N ARG A 60 23.68 3.48 -3.98
CA ARG A 60 22.98 3.88 -2.75
C ARG A 60 21.53 3.43 -2.83
N ARG A 61 21.25 2.28 -2.23
CA ARG A 61 19.90 1.73 -2.12
C ARG A 61 19.08 2.69 -1.27
N ARG A 62 17.91 3.10 -1.77
CA ARG A 62 16.97 3.92 -0.98
C ARG A 62 16.52 3.06 0.20
N ALA A 63 16.87 3.48 1.41
CA ALA A 63 16.42 2.81 2.62
C ALA A 63 14.88 2.82 2.67
N PRO A 64 14.24 1.72 3.11
CA PRO A 64 12.81 1.73 3.35
C PRO A 64 12.49 2.87 4.31
N VAL A 65 11.56 3.75 3.91
CA VAL A 65 11.08 4.83 4.78
C VAL A 65 10.56 4.20 6.06
N ARG A 66 11.13 4.53 7.23
CA ARG A 66 10.56 4.07 8.51
C ARG A 66 9.19 4.75 8.70
N GLY A 67 8.16 3.97 9.02
CA GLY A 67 6.82 4.47 9.35
C GLY A 67 6.86 5.36 10.59
N GLY A 68 6.02 6.41 10.63
CA GLY A 68 5.89 7.31 11.79
C GLY A 68 5.28 6.59 12.98
N ALA A 69 5.73 6.97 14.19
CA ALA A 69 5.09 6.59 15.44
C ALA A 69 3.62 7.02 15.42
N PHE A 70 2.74 6.11 15.85
CA PHE A 70 1.32 6.39 16.06
C PHE A 70 1.12 7.48 17.11
#